data_AF-A0A7R9P4U9-F1
#
_entry.id   AF-A0A7R9P4U9-F1
#
_cell.length_a   1.000
_cell.length_b   1.000
_cell.length_c   1.000
_cell.angle_alpha   90.00
_cell.angle_beta   90.00
_cell.angle_gamma   90.00
#
_symmetry.space_group_name_H-M   'P 1'
#
loop_
_entity.id
_entity.type
_entity.pdbx_description
1 polymer ?
#
loop_
_entity_poly.entity_id
_entity_poly.type
_entity_poly.pdbx_seq_one_letter_code
_entity_poly.pdbx_strand_id
1 'polypeptide(L)'
;MIDLIKASLSCQTDPLMTGQIVVKALSGTTNPHVSLKVVDLTQDLTYDSITVVDLPAPTDIVTDDHILYTVTWPTDSAVVATWTNRVQNVAVITSYNSSSGAATIVHQWGEPEGWLTPGTPLFDDAGTRFVTILSESQGEVDGDFNHVILIDTSSGERRALTSGRYTVTSIYGWNTEAAIIYYLGTGVDAPTNRHVYSVTEGGVNTCLSCPIQTPEGNKCLYSTATFSQDLTHYSITCSGPDPATVTIFKDLVTNVCTRTWQPMSVQGSGNQCLYKDLATNVCTRTWQPMPVQGSGNQCLYKGLVTNVSTRT
;
A
#
# COMPACT_ATOMS: atom_id res chain seq x y z
N MET A 1 14.62 7.53 15.90
CA MET A 1 15.49 6.34 15.82
C MET A 1 15.88 6.14 14.37
N ILE A 2 17.12 5.78 14.05
CA ILE A 2 17.41 5.17 12.75
C ILE A 2 17.83 3.77 13.14
N ASP A 3 16.92 2.79 13.03
CA ASP A 3 17.23 1.41 13.38
C ASP A 3 17.44 0.63 12.09
N LEU A 4 18.54 -0.13 12.01
CA LEU A 4 18.82 -0.98 10.85
C LEU A 4 18.28 -2.38 11.13
N ILE A 5 17.38 -2.86 10.28
CA ILE A 5 17.03 -4.28 10.25
C ILE A 5 18.18 -5.02 9.57
N LYS A 6 18.84 -5.92 10.31
CA LYS A 6 19.76 -6.88 9.72
C LYS A 6 19.15 -8.27 9.82
N ALA A 7 18.62 -8.76 8.70
CA ALA A 7 18.40 -10.18 8.51
C ALA A 7 19.74 -10.80 8.11
N SER A 8 20.26 -11.72 8.93
CA SER A 8 21.45 -12.49 8.57
C SER A 8 21.05 -13.89 8.13
N LEU A 9 21.59 -14.31 6.98
CA LEU A 9 21.57 -15.69 6.53
C LEU A 9 22.93 -16.32 6.84
N SER A 10 22.94 -17.48 7.50
CA SER A 10 24.17 -18.25 7.72
C SER A 10 24.12 -19.54 6.90
N CYS A 11 25.19 -19.81 6.15
CA CYS A 11 25.42 -21.06 5.44
C CYS A 11 26.80 -21.62 5.82
N GLN A 12 26.91 -22.94 6.04
CA GLN A 12 28.20 -23.59 6.26
C GLN A 12 28.93 -23.78 4.92
N THR A 13 30.19 -23.36 4.82
CA THR A 13 31.04 -23.55 3.62
C THR A 13 32.32 -24.30 3.95
N ASP A 14 32.75 -25.20 3.06
CA ASP A 14 34.04 -25.89 3.13
C ASP A 14 35.20 -24.93 2.79
N PRO A 15 36.22 -24.78 3.65
CA PRO A 15 37.33 -23.83 3.48
C PRO A 15 38.30 -24.13 2.32
N LEU A 16 38.17 -25.27 1.60
CA LEU A 16 39.13 -25.67 0.54
C LEU A 16 38.77 -25.24 -0.88
N MET A 17 37.68 -24.50 -1.08
CA MET A 17 37.16 -24.18 -2.42
C MET A 17 37.67 -22.80 -2.89
N THR A 18 38.47 -22.76 -3.97
CA THR A 18 38.93 -21.52 -4.61
C THR A 18 37.98 -21.10 -5.75
N GLY A 19 37.27 -19.98 -5.55
CA GLY A 19 36.31 -19.41 -6.51
C GLY A 19 35.18 -18.66 -5.80
N GLN A 20 34.30 -17.98 -6.56
CA GLN A 20 33.07 -17.42 -5.97
C GLN A 20 32.10 -18.58 -5.68
N ILE A 21 31.85 -18.85 -4.41
CA ILE A 21 30.93 -19.90 -3.95
C ILE A 21 29.56 -19.25 -3.72
N VAL A 22 28.54 -19.75 -4.40
CA VAL A 22 27.14 -19.36 -4.16
C VAL A 22 26.44 -20.54 -3.52
N VAL A 23 25.97 -20.38 -2.30
CA VAL A 23 25.15 -21.40 -1.63
C VAL A 23 23.73 -21.29 -2.18
N LYS A 24 23.29 -22.34 -2.86
CA LYS A 24 21.94 -22.44 -3.42
C LYS A 24 21.23 -23.61 -2.77
N ALA A 25 20.13 -23.34 -2.07
CA ALA A 25 19.22 -24.38 -1.61
C ALA A 25 18.48 -24.97 -2.82
N LEU A 26 18.50 -26.29 -2.93
CA LEU A 26 17.69 -27.06 -3.88
C LEU A 26 16.43 -27.59 -3.17
N SER A 27 15.48 -28.10 -3.96
CA SER A 27 14.27 -28.72 -3.40
C SER A 27 14.64 -29.84 -2.42
N GLY A 28 14.07 -29.79 -1.22
CA GLY A 28 14.31 -30.76 -0.15
C GLY A 28 15.63 -30.60 0.63
N THR A 29 16.56 -29.73 0.20
CA THR A 29 17.82 -29.48 0.94
C THR A 29 17.62 -28.48 2.08
N THR A 30 18.54 -28.42 3.04
CA THR A 30 18.47 -27.48 4.16
C THR A 30 18.41 -26.02 3.67
N ASN A 31 17.43 -25.27 4.16
CA ASN A 31 17.32 -23.85 3.90
C ASN A 31 18.32 -23.05 4.74
N PRO A 32 18.68 -21.83 4.33
CA PRO A 32 19.48 -20.97 5.17
C PRO A 32 18.71 -20.60 6.45
N HIS A 33 19.41 -20.63 7.59
CA HIS A 33 18.84 -20.19 8.85
C HIS A 33 18.80 -18.66 8.89
N VAL A 34 17.65 -18.10 9.29
CA VAL A 34 17.41 -16.65 9.35
C VAL A 34 17.24 -16.22 10.80
N SER A 35 17.84 -15.10 11.17
CA SER A 35 17.59 -14.42 12.44
C SER A 35 17.31 -12.94 12.22
N LEU A 36 16.34 -12.39 12.96
CA LEU A 36 15.99 -10.98 12.93
C LEU A 36 16.55 -10.29 14.17
N LYS A 37 17.25 -9.17 13.96
CA LYS A 37 17.89 -8.39 15.02
C LYS A 37 17.67 -6.89 14.79
N VAL A 38 17.60 -6.14 15.89
CA VAL A 38 17.51 -4.67 15.91
C VAL A 38 18.77 -4.10 16.54
N VAL A 39 19.25 -2.99 15.98
CA VAL A 39 20.41 -2.25 16.46
C VAL A 39 20.07 -0.77 16.50
N ASP A 40 20.33 -0.14 17.64
CA ASP A 40 20.19 1.31 17.84
C ASP A 40 21.41 2.04 17.26
N LEU A 41 21.19 2.83 16.20
CA LEU A 41 22.27 3.57 15.53
C LEU A 41 22.61 4.92 16.18
N THR A 42 21.95 5.29 17.29
CA THR A 42 22.30 6.50 18.04
C THR A 42 23.50 6.30 18.97
N GLN A 43 23.84 5.05 19.26
CA GLN A 43 24.97 4.67 20.10
C GLN A 43 26.28 4.76 19.33
N ASP A 44 27.39 4.96 20.04
CA ASP A 44 28.73 4.89 19.45
C ASP A 44 28.92 3.49 18.85
N LEU A 45 29.08 3.41 17.52
CA LEU A 45 29.11 2.16 16.76
C LEU A 45 30.48 1.47 16.83
N THR A 46 31.22 1.64 17.93
CA THR A 46 32.39 0.78 18.19
C THR A 46 31.91 -0.64 18.48
N TYR A 47 32.62 -1.64 17.94
CA TYR A 47 32.19 -3.05 17.96
C TYR A 47 31.83 -3.57 19.37
N ASP A 48 32.46 -3.03 20.41
CA ASP A 48 32.28 -3.48 21.80
C ASP A 48 31.09 -2.81 22.52
N SER A 49 30.46 -1.77 21.96
CA SER A 49 29.37 -1.00 22.58
C SER A 49 28.01 -1.14 21.90
N ILE A 50 27.91 -1.89 20.80
CA ILE A 50 26.66 -2.03 20.06
C ILE A 50 25.70 -2.96 20.82
N THR A 51 24.59 -2.38 21.29
CA THR A 51 23.48 -3.18 21.83
C THR A 51 22.69 -3.79 20.68
N VAL A 52 22.62 -5.12 20.65
CA VAL A 52 21.86 -5.88 19.64
C VAL A 52 20.69 -6.57 20.33
N VAL A 53 19.48 -6.30 19.85
CA VAL A 53 18.25 -6.91 20.37
C VAL A 53 17.81 -8.03 19.41
N ASP A 54 17.65 -9.24 19.95
CA ASP A 54 17.16 -10.40 19.20
C ASP A 54 15.64 -10.40 19.10
N LEU A 55 15.11 -10.59 17.88
CA LEU A 55 13.69 -10.73 17.61
C LEU A 55 13.41 -12.19 17.19
N PRO A 56 13.07 -13.09 18.13
CA PRO A 56 12.97 -14.52 17.86
C PRO A 56 11.75 -14.84 16.98
N ALA A 57 11.92 -15.76 16.03
CA ALA A 57 10.79 -16.33 15.31
C ALA A 57 9.89 -17.14 16.26
N PRO A 58 8.56 -17.16 16.04
CA PRO A 58 7.63 -17.97 16.82
C PRO A 58 7.67 -19.44 16.38
N THR A 59 8.75 -20.16 16.73
CA THR A 59 9.02 -21.53 16.27
C THR A 59 7.97 -22.55 16.70
N ASP A 60 7.22 -22.30 17.77
CA ASP A 60 6.07 -23.14 18.18
C ASP A 60 4.95 -23.18 17.11
N ILE A 61 4.90 -22.17 16.23
CA ILE A 61 3.89 -22.04 15.16
C ILE A 61 4.50 -22.37 13.80
N VAL A 62 5.64 -21.76 13.47
CA VAL A 62 6.26 -21.85 12.13
C VAL A 62 7.39 -22.86 12.03
N THR A 63 7.66 -23.62 13.10
CA THR A 63 8.76 -24.58 13.24
C THR A 63 10.15 -23.94 13.14
N ASP A 64 11.20 -24.73 13.35
CA ASP A 64 12.59 -24.25 13.28
C ASP A 64 13.02 -23.90 11.86
N ASP A 65 12.46 -24.54 10.84
CA ASP A 65 12.76 -24.29 9.42
C ASP A 65 11.84 -23.21 8.83
N HIS A 66 11.73 -22.09 9.54
CA HIS A 66 10.85 -20.99 9.20
C HIS A 66 11.47 -20.04 8.17
N ILE A 67 10.62 -19.21 7.56
CA ILE A 67 11.00 -18.20 6.58
C ILE A 67 10.53 -16.85 7.10
N LEU A 68 11.45 -15.87 7.11
CA LEU A 68 11.11 -14.46 7.32
C LEU A 68 10.61 -13.86 6.01
N TYR A 69 9.34 -13.43 5.98
CA TYR A 69 8.67 -12.99 4.76
C TYR A 69 8.76 -11.46 4.58
N THR A 70 8.28 -10.69 5.57
CA THR A 70 8.30 -9.22 5.55
C THR A 70 8.67 -8.66 6.92
N VAL A 71 9.27 -7.48 6.96
CA VAL A 71 9.51 -6.71 8.19
C VAL A 71 9.08 -5.27 7.96
N THR A 72 8.39 -4.68 8.92
CA THR A 72 7.94 -3.28 8.89
C THR A 72 8.02 -2.63 10.26
N TRP A 73 8.07 -1.30 10.29
CA TRP A 73 8.08 -0.49 11.50
C TRP A 73 6.77 0.31 11.59
N PRO A 74 5.77 -0.16 12.33
CA PRO A 74 4.59 0.66 12.61
C PRO A 74 4.91 1.91 13.42
N THR A 75 5.82 1.81 14.40
CA THR A 75 6.24 2.92 15.26
C THR A 75 7.72 2.80 15.58
N ASP A 76 8.33 3.84 16.16
CA ASP A 76 9.73 3.82 16.60
C ASP A 76 10.02 2.73 17.67
N SER A 77 9.01 2.26 18.39
CA SER A 77 9.17 1.29 19.48
C SER A 77 8.71 -0.13 19.13
N ALA A 78 8.17 -0.35 17.92
CA ALA A 78 7.61 -1.61 17.51
C ALA A 78 8.11 -2.04 16.12
N VAL A 79 8.62 -3.27 16.04
CA VAL A 79 8.97 -3.96 14.79
C VAL A 79 7.96 -5.05 14.55
N VAL A 80 7.43 -5.16 13.35
CA VAL A 80 6.52 -6.24 12.98
C VAL A 80 7.14 -7.10 11.91
N ALA A 81 7.14 -8.40 12.12
CA ALA A 81 7.62 -9.38 11.16
C ALA A 81 6.55 -10.41 10.83
N THR A 82 6.49 -10.80 9.56
CA THR A 82 5.67 -11.92 9.10
C THR A 82 6.57 -13.13 8.91
N TRP A 83 6.27 -14.21 9.62
CA TRP A 83 6.98 -15.49 9.53
C TRP A 83 6.08 -16.54 8.88
N THR A 84 6.66 -17.43 8.10
CA THR A 84 5.96 -18.61 7.57
C THR A 84 6.70 -19.88 7.89
N ASN A 85 5.98 -21.00 7.97
CA ASN A 85 6.63 -22.30 8.01
C ASN A 85 7.29 -22.64 6.65
N ARG A 86 8.17 -23.64 6.63
CA ARG A 86 8.86 -24.09 5.41
C ARG A 86 7.92 -24.47 4.27
N VAL A 87 6.79 -25.10 4.61
CA VAL A 87 5.77 -25.56 3.65
C VAL A 87 4.96 -24.37 3.09
N GLN A 88 5.08 -23.19 3.71
CA GLN A 88 4.42 -21.94 3.32
C GLN A 88 2.90 -22.01 3.36
N ASN A 89 2.33 -22.80 4.26
CA ASN A 89 0.89 -22.93 4.45
C ASN A 89 0.41 -22.45 5.82
N VAL A 90 1.32 -22.00 6.69
CA VAL A 90 1.03 -21.31 7.95
C VAL A 90 1.85 -20.04 7.99
N ALA A 91 1.19 -18.93 8.33
CA ALA A 91 1.82 -17.63 8.51
C ALA A 91 1.39 -17.00 9.83
N VAL A 92 2.29 -16.20 10.39
CA VAL A 92 2.07 -15.47 11.63
C VAL A 92 2.73 -14.10 11.54
N ILE A 93 1.97 -13.07 11.88
CA ILE A 93 2.48 -11.72 12.08
C ILE A 93 2.76 -11.57 13.57
N THR A 94 4.00 -11.21 13.88
CA THR A 94 4.49 -11.00 15.25
C THR A 94 4.96 -9.55 15.39
N SER A 95 4.46 -8.86 16.40
CA SER A 95 4.95 -7.56 16.84
C SER A 95 6.00 -7.74 17.92
N TYR A 96 7.07 -6.97 17.86
CA TYR A 96 8.18 -6.98 18.77
C TYR A 96 8.41 -5.58 19.32
N ASN A 97 8.66 -5.46 20.61
CA ASN A 97 9.21 -4.23 21.16
C ASN A 97 10.68 -4.08 20.74
N SER A 98 11.03 -2.97 20.07
CA SER A 98 12.36 -2.78 19.45
C SER A 98 13.52 -2.77 20.46
N SER A 99 13.26 -2.35 21.71
CA SER A 99 14.29 -2.23 22.75
C SER A 99 14.47 -3.50 23.59
N SER A 100 13.39 -4.25 23.83
CA SER A 100 13.42 -5.43 24.71
C SER A 100 13.36 -6.77 23.98
N GLY A 101 12.94 -6.78 22.72
CA GLY A 101 12.71 -8.01 21.95
C GLY A 101 11.45 -8.78 22.36
N ALA A 102 10.65 -8.24 23.28
CA ALA A 102 9.40 -8.86 23.72
C ALA A 102 8.43 -9.03 22.54
N ALA A 103 8.00 -10.26 22.31
CA ALA A 103 7.19 -10.65 21.17
C ALA A 103 5.70 -10.81 21.54
N THR A 104 4.80 -10.40 20.64
CA THR A 104 3.36 -10.61 20.74
C THR A 104 2.83 -11.03 19.37
N ILE A 105 2.09 -12.14 19.32
CA ILE A 105 1.44 -12.59 18.09
C ILE A 105 0.23 -11.69 17.85
N VAL A 106 0.18 -11.01 16.70
CA VAL A 106 -0.95 -10.13 16.35
C VAL A 106 -1.94 -10.79 15.40
N HIS A 107 -1.48 -11.72 14.56
CA HIS A 107 -2.36 -12.47 13.67
C HIS A 107 -1.71 -13.77 13.21
N GLN A 108 -2.49 -14.84 13.10
CA GLN A 108 -2.06 -16.14 12.58
C GLN A 108 -3.14 -16.69 11.66
N TRP A 109 -2.72 -17.26 10.53
CA TRP A 109 -3.63 -17.93 9.60
C TRP A 109 -2.92 -19.06 8.86
N GLY A 110 -3.70 -19.95 8.27
CA GLY A 110 -3.21 -21.08 7.50
C GLY A 110 -4.07 -21.35 6.28
N GLU A 111 -3.46 -21.99 5.28
CA GLU A 111 -4.10 -22.41 4.03
C GLU A 111 -3.88 -23.92 3.84
N PRO A 112 -4.82 -24.77 4.31
CA PRO A 112 -4.61 -26.22 4.32
C PRO A 112 -4.56 -26.83 2.91
N GLU A 113 -5.19 -26.20 1.91
CA GLU A 113 -5.32 -26.75 0.55
C GLU A 113 -4.43 -26.03 -0.48
N GLY A 114 -3.48 -25.22 -0.01
CA GLY A 114 -2.62 -24.44 -0.88
C GLY A 114 -1.38 -23.88 -0.17
N TRP A 115 -1.00 -22.68 -0.60
CA TRP A 115 0.12 -21.94 -0.04
C TRP A 115 -0.26 -20.48 0.18
N LEU A 116 0.44 -19.84 1.09
CA LEU A 116 0.27 -18.46 1.44
C LEU A 116 1.25 -17.57 0.67
N THR A 117 0.78 -16.39 0.30
CA THR A 117 1.62 -15.27 -0.16
C THR A 117 1.34 -14.04 0.70
N PRO A 118 1.83 -14.01 1.96
CA PRO A 118 1.52 -12.92 2.88
C PRO A 118 1.91 -11.55 2.29
N GLY A 119 1.02 -10.56 2.38
CA GLY A 119 1.39 -9.18 2.07
C GLY A 119 2.16 -8.55 3.24
N THR A 120 2.87 -7.43 2.98
CA THR A 120 3.36 -6.58 4.06
C THR A 120 2.16 -5.90 4.73
N PRO A 121 1.90 -6.13 6.02
CA PRO A 121 0.81 -5.45 6.73
C PRO A 121 1.10 -3.95 6.85
N LEU A 122 0.06 -3.14 6.65
CA LEU A 122 0.17 -1.69 6.76
C LEU A 122 -0.58 -1.21 8.00
N PHE A 123 0.16 -0.69 8.98
CA PHE A 123 -0.38 -0.27 10.27
C PHE A 123 -0.88 1.16 10.25
N ASP A 124 -1.78 1.48 11.18
CA ASP A 124 -2.08 2.87 11.53
C ASP A 124 -0.95 3.49 12.35
N ASP A 125 -0.96 4.83 12.50
CA ASP A 125 0.10 5.58 13.16
C ASP A 125 0.33 5.17 14.62
N ALA A 126 -0.68 4.57 15.25
CA ALA A 126 -0.61 4.06 16.62
C ALA A 126 -0.11 2.61 16.72
N GLY A 127 -0.01 1.88 15.60
CA GLY A 127 0.32 0.44 15.59
C GLY A 127 -0.77 -0.45 16.19
N THR A 128 -1.99 0.07 16.35
CA THR A 128 -3.11 -0.62 17.01
C THR A 128 -3.98 -1.40 16.03
N ARG A 129 -3.97 -1.01 14.76
CA ARG A 129 -4.72 -1.66 13.70
C ARG A 129 -3.84 -1.76 12.47
N PHE A 130 -4.11 -2.75 11.63
CA PHE A 130 -3.44 -2.87 10.35
C PHE A 130 -4.39 -3.35 9.27
N VAL A 131 -4.07 -2.99 8.03
CA VAL A 131 -4.72 -3.52 6.84
C VAL A 131 -3.78 -4.49 6.13
N THR A 132 -4.34 -5.58 5.65
CA THR A 132 -3.62 -6.59 4.87
C THR A 132 -4.55 -7.19 3.81
N ILE A 133 -4.00 -8.05 2.97
CA ILE A 133 -4.74 -8.80 1.96
C ILE A 133 -4.89 -10.24 2.46
N LEU A 134 -6.12 -10.72 2.62
CA LEU A 134 -6.41 -12.11 2.94
C LEU A 134 -7.50 -12.65 2.02
N SER A 135 -7.52 -13.98 1.87
CA SER A 135 -8.56 -14.70 1.14
C SER A 135 -9.87 -14.65 1.94
N GLU A 136 -10.95 -14.20 1.31
CA GLU A 136 -12.30 -14.15 1.89
C GLU A 136 -13.29 -14.83 0.95
N SER A 137 -14.13 -15.68 1.53
CA SER A 137 -15.16 -16.39 0.78
C SER A 137 -16.23 -15.46 0.24
N GLN A 138 -16.51 -15.56 -1.05
CA GLN A 138 -17.57 -14.84 -1.75
C GLN A 138 -18.83 -15.70 -1.95
N GLY A 139 -18.89 -16.84 -1.26
CA GLY A 139 -19.97 -17.82 -1.35
C GLY A 139 -19.50 -19.13 -1.98
N GLU A 140 -20.30 -20.19 -1.79
CA GLU A 140 -19.92 -21.55 -2.19
C GLU A 140 -19.67 -21.72 -3.70
N VAL A 141 -20.33 -20.91 -4.52
CA VAL A 141 -20.23 -21.01 -6.00
C VAL A 141 -19.04 -20.23 -6.53
N ASP A 142 -18.82 -19.02 -6.01
CA ASP A 142 -17.78 -18.13 -6.52
C ASP A 142 -16.40 -18.46 -5.92
N GLY A 143 -16.36 -19.08 -4.75
CA GLY A 143 -15.14 -19.42 -4.04
C GLY A 143 -14.54 -18.22 -3.32
N ASP A 144 -13.22 -18.27 -3.08
CA ASP A 144 -12.53 -17.28 -2.27
C ASP A 144 -11.71 -16.32 -3.13
N PHE A 145 -11.70 -15.05 -2.74
CA PHE A 145 -10.95 -13.98 -3.41
C PHE A 145 -10.16 -13.18 -2.38
N ASN A 146 -9.02 -12.64 -2.80
CA ASN A 146 -8.23 -11.79 -1.93
C ASN A 146 -8.89 -10.41 -1.77
N HIS A 147 -9.11 -10.00 -0.52
CA HIS A 147 -9.74 -8.73 -0.16
C HIS A 147 -8.93 -7.96 0.89
N VAL A 148 -9.22 -6.66 1.00
CA VAL A 148 -8.59 -5.78 2.00
C VAL A 148 -9.27 -6.04 3.34
N ILE A 149 -8.52 -6.49 4.33
CA ILE A 149 -9.00 -6.78 5.68
C ILE A 149 -8.36 -5.81 6.66
N LEU A 150 -9.19 -5.19 7.50
CA LEU A 150 -8.76 -4.43 8.66
C LEU A 150 -8.76 -5.33 9.89
N ILE A 151 -7.66 -5.33 10.65
CA ILE A 151 -7.49 -6.15 11.85
C ILE A 151 -7.05 -5.26 13.01
N ASP A 152 -7.71 -5.42 14.16
CA ASP A 152 -7.29 -4.82 15.43
C ASP A 152 -6.29 -5.74 16.16
N THR A 153 -5.14 -5.21 16.54
CA THR A 153 -4.04 -6.02 17.09
C THR A 153 -4.30 -6.51 18.50
N SER A 154 -5.20 -5.86 19.24
CA SER A 154 -5.47 -6.18 20.65
C SER A 154 -6.59 -7.20 20.82
N SER A 155 -7.66 -7.04 20.05
CA SER A 155 -8.83 -7.91 20.07
C SER A 155 -8.73 -9.07 19.08
N GLY A 156 -7.91 -8.93 18.04
CA GLY A 156 -7.87 -9.86 16.90
C GLY A 156 -9.12 -9.77 16.01
N GLU A 157 -9.99 -8.78 16.22
CA GLU A 157 -11.19 -8.60 15.40
C GLU A 157 -10.79 -8.29 13.95
N ARG A 158 -11.35 -9.07 13.02
CA ARG A 158 -11.14 -8.92 11.58
C ARG A 158 -12.39 -8.36 10.90
N ARG A 159 -12.20 -7.44 9.97
CA ARG A 159 -13.29 -6.88 9.16
C ARG A 159 -12.87 -6.72 7.71
N ALA A 160 -13.57 -7.41 6.81
CA ALA A 160 -13.40 -7.21 5.38
C ALA A 160 -13.92 -5.82 4.97
N LEU A 161 -13.05 -5.01 4.36
CA LEU A 161 -13.40 -3.69 3.82
C LEU A 161 -13.88 -3.80 2.37
N THR A 162 -13.44 -4.84 1.66
CA THR A 162 -13.85 -5.12 0.29
C THR A 162 -14.47 -6.50 0.17
N SER A 163 -15.34 -6.69 -0.83
CA SER A 163 -15.98 -7.96 -1.19
C SER A 163 -16.45 -7.89 -2.65
N GLY A 164 -16.69 -9.05 -3.24
CA GLY A 164 -17.17 -9.23 -4.61
C GLY A 164 -16.23 -10.08 -5.46
N ARG A 165 -16.64 -10.36 -6.69
CA ARG A 165 -15.93 -11.25 -7.62
C ARG A 165 -14.77 -10.53 -8.33
N TYR A 166 -13.76 -10.17 -7.56
CA TYR A 166 -12.49 -9.62 -8.02
C TYR A 166 -11.42 -9.82 -6.95
N THR A 167 -10.15 -9.86 -7.35
CA THR A 167 -9.05 -10.04 -6.42
C THR A 167 -8.29 -8.73 -6.22
N VAL A 168 -8.00 -8.40 -4.96
CA VAL A 168 -7.02 -7.39 -4.58
C VAL A 168 -5.63 -8.01 -4.75
N THR A 169 -4.73 -7.28 -5.41
CA THR A 169 -3.38 -7.77 -5.74
C THR A 169 -2.28 -7.05 -4.95
N SER A 170 -2.52 -5.80 -4.53
CA SER A 170 -1.57 -5.03 -3.73
C SER A 170 -2.25 -3.86 -3.03
N ILE A 171 -1.75 -3.45 -1.87
CA ILE A 171 -2.15 -2.21 -1.19
C ILE A 171 -1.07 -1.17 -1.48
N TYR A 172 -1.48 0.04 -1.87
CA TYR A 172 -0.58 1.16 -2.12
C TYR A 172 -0.28 1.96 -0.85
N GLY A 173 -1.29 2.15 -0.01
CA GLY A 173 -1.17 2.96 1.19
C GLY A 173 -2.50 3.09 1.92
N TRP A 174 -2.44 3.59 3.15
CA TRP A 174 -3.57 3.87 4.02
C TRP A 174 -3.41 5.27 4.57
N ASN A 175 -4.31 6.16 4.15
CA ASN A 175 -4.44 7.48 4.74
C ASN A 175 -5.34 7.35 5.97
N THR A 176 -4.73 7.26 7.15
CA THR A 176 -5.40 7.08 8.45
C THR A 176 -6.26 8.29 8.81
N GLU A 177 -5.81 9.50 8.49
CA GLU A 177 -6.55 10.74 8.75
C GLU A 177 -7.85 10.82 7.93
N ALA A 178 -7.79 10.42 6.66
CA ALA A 178 -8.96 10.36 5.78
C ALA A 178 -9.76 9.04 5.89
N ALA A 179 -9.26 8.06 6.64
CA ALA A 179 -9.79 6.69 6.73
C ALA A 179 -9.98 6.03 5.34
N ILE A 180 -8.99 6.17 4.45
CA ILE A 180 -9.02 5.64 3.07
C ILE A 180 -7.81 4.75 2.81
N ILE A 181 -8.07 3.56 2.24
CA ILE A 181 -7.06 2.63 1.77
C ILE A 181 -7.04 2.66 0.24
N TYR A 182 -5.86 2.83 -0.33
CA TYR A 182 -5.63 2.76 -1.78
C TYR A 182 -5.07 1.39 -2.14
N TYR A 183 -5.67 0.75 -3.14
CA TYR A 183 -5.27 -0.59 -3.53
C TYR A 183 -5.41 -0.82 -5.03
N LEU A 184 -4.83 -1.92 -5.47
CA LEU A 184 -4.85 -2.41 -6.84
C LEU A 184 -5.61 -3.73 -6.87
N GLY A 185 -6.50 -3.89 -7.83
CA GLY A 185 -7.22 -5.15 -8.00
C GLY A 185 -7.66 -5.37 -9.44
N THR A 186 -8.21 -6.54 -9.69
CA THR A 186 -8.83 -6.84 -10.98
C THR A 186 -10.13 -6.06 -11.18
N GLY A 187 -10.66 -6.04 -12.40
CA GLY A 187 -12.02 -5.58 -12.63
C GLY A 187 -13.04 -6.56 -12.02
N VAL A 188 -14.17 -6.03 -11.53
CA VAL A 188 -15.33 -6.85 -11.13
C VAL A 188 -15.78 -7.65 -12.35
N ASP A 189 -15.83 -8.98 -12.22
CA ASP A 189 -16.19 -9.91 -13.31
C ASP A 189 -15.29 -9.78 -14.56
N ALA A 190 -14.12 -9.15 -14.43
CA ALA A 190 -13.21 -8.85 -15.53
C ALA A 190 -11.75 -9.08 -15.08
N PRO A 191 -11.31 -10.35 -14.98
CA PRO A 191 -9.99 -10.69 -14.44
C PRO A 191 -8.82 -10.21 -15.31
N THR A 192 -9.06 -9.91 -16.59
CA THR A 192 -8.07 -9.34 -17.51
C THR A 192 -7.81 -7.85 -17.27
N ASN A 193 -8.71 -7.18 -16.54
CA ASN A 193 -8.60 -5.75 -16.26
C ASN A 193 -7.88 -5.54 -14.93
N ARG A 194 -7.17 -4.43 -14.82
CA ARG A 194 -6.45 -4.02 -13.62
C ARG A 194 -6.72 -2.56 -13.32
N HIS A 195 -7.31 -2.30 -12.15
CA HIS A 195 -7.76 -0.97 -11.76
C HIS A 195 -7.21 -0.56 -10.41
N VAL A 196 -7.04 0.75 -10.27
CA VAL A 196 -6.68 1.41 -9.02
C VAL A 196 -7.97 1.78 -8.33
N TYR A 197 -8.09 1.42 -7.07
CA TYR A 197 -9.28 1.61 -6.25
C TYR A 197 -8.93 2.35 -4.95
N SER A 198 -9.96 2.93 -4.34
CA SER A 198 -9.94 3.35 -2.95
C SER A 198 -11.10 2.71 -2.20
N VAL A 199 -10.89 2.37 -0.94
CA VAL A 199 -11.94 1.91 -0.04
C VAL A 199 -11.86 2.67 1.27
N THR A 200 -12.99 3.17 1.76
CA THR A 200 -13.05 3.77 3.10
C THR A 200 -13.05 2.70 4.16
N GLU A 201 -12.67 3.04 5.41
CA GLU A 201 -12.89 2.13 6.53
C GLU A 201 -14.37 1.76 6.71
N GLY A 202 -15.32 2.55 6.19
CA GLY A 202 -16.75 2.20 6.15
C GLY A 202 -17.13 1.18 5.07
N GLY A 203 -16.19 0.70 4.24
CA GLY A 203 -16.43 -0.25 3.16
C GLY A 203 -16.94 0.37 1.86
N VAL A 204 -16.88 1.71 1.72
CA VAL A 204 -17.28 2.38 0.48
C VAL A 204 -16.15 2.26 -0.53
N ASN A 205 -16.33 1.38 -1.52
CA ASN A 205 -15.34 1.09 -2.54
C ASN A 205 -15.55 1.93 -3.82
N THR A 206 -14.48 2.54 -4.33
CA THR A 206 -14.50 3.43 -5.51
C THR A 206 -13.38 3.08 -6.49
N CYS A 207 -13.70 2.94 -7.77
CA CYS A 207 -12.69 2.76 -8.81
C CYS A 207 -12.13 4.11 -9.28
N LEU A 208 -10.85 4.38 -9.00
CA LEU A 208 -10.17 5.62 -9.35
C LEU A 208 -9.76 5.66 -10.83
N SER A 209 -9.36 4.53 -11.41
CA SER A 209 -8.91 4.49 -12.80
C SER A 209 -10.00 4.23 -13.84
N CYS A 210 -11.18 3.75 -13.43
CA CYS A 210 -12.29 3.45 -14.35
C CYS A 210 -12.79 4.64 -15.19
N PRO A 211 -12.82 5.89 -14.66
CA PRO A 211 -13.22 7.06 -15.45
C PRO A 211 -12.15 7.53 -16.45
N ILE A 212 -10.92 7.01 -16.37
CA ILE A 212 -9.81 7.49 -17.20
C ILE A 212 -9.98 6.98 -18.64
N GLN A 213 -9.87 7.91 -19.58
CA GLN A 213 -9.82 7.63 -21.00
C GLN A 213 -8.41 7.85 -21.53
N THR A 214 -8.03 7.02 -22.49
CA THR A 214 -6.82 7.19 -23.29
C THR A 214 -6.99 8.38 -24.24
N PRO A 215 -5.91 8.96 -24.79
CA PRO A 215 -6.00 10.00 -25.83
C PRO A 215 -6.83 9.58 -27.05
N GLU A 216 -6.90 8.29 -27.32
CA GLU A 216 -7.68 7.65 -28.38
C GLU A 216 -9.19 7.54 -28.02
N GLY A 217 -9.57 7.90 -26.80
CA GLY A 217 -10.95 7.92 -26.31
C GLY A 217 -11.45 6.60 -25.72
N ASN A 218 -10.62 5.56 -25.68
CA ASN A 218 -10.99 4.28 -25.07
C ASN A 218 -10.85 4.34 -23.55
N LYS A 219 -11.56 3.44 -22.85
CA LYS A 219 -11.38 3.29 -21.40
C LYS A 219 -10.02 2.66 -21.09
N CYS A 220 -9.35 3.17 -20.08
CA CYS A 220 -8.18 2.51 -19.54
C CYS A 220 -8.58 1.21 -18.82
N LEU A 221 -8.09 0.05 -19.28
CA LEU A 221 -8.44 -1.26 -18.70
C LEU A 221 -7.30 -1.89 -17.90
N TYR A 222 -6.06 -1.43 -18.11
CA TYR A 222 -4.91 -1.92 -17.39
C TYR A 222 -4.13 -0.75 -16.83
N SER A 223 -4.20 -0.58 -15.51
CA SER A 223 -3.65 0.60 -14.83
C SER A 223 -2.89 0.22 -13.55
N THR A 224 -1.92 1.06 -13.20
CA THR A 224 -1.18 1.03 -11.94
C THR A 224 -1.02 2.45 -11.42
N ALA A 225 -0.79 2.63 -10.12
CA ALA A 225 -0.54 3.94 -9.53
C ALA A 225 0.78 4.00 -8.74
N THR A 226 1.27 5.22 -8.59
CA THR A 226 2.32 5.60 -7.64
C THR A 226 1.79 6.75 -6.79
N PHE A 227 1.97 6.66 -5.48
CA PHE A 227 1.48 7.67 -4.53
C PHE A 227 2.63 8.49 -3.95
N SER A 228 2.35 9.75 -3.58
CA SER A 228 3.23 10.52 -2.71
C SER A 228 3.31 9.90 -1.32
N GLN A 229 4.36 10.23 -0.56
CA GLN A 229 4.56 9.66 0.79
C GLN A 229 3.41 9.94 1.76
N ASP A 230 2.78 11.12 1.63
CA ASP A 230 1.64 11.57 2.41
C ASP A 230 0.29 11.16 1.81
N LEU A 231 0.29 10.41 0.70
CA LEU A 231 -0.89 9.97 -0.05
C LEU A 231 -1.81 11.10 -0.56
N THR A 232 -1.34 12.35 -0.58
CA THR A 232 -2.12 13.51 -1.05
C THR A 232 -2.12 13.68 -2.57
N HIS A 233 -1.17 13.06 -3.26
CA HIS A 233 -1.06 13.09 -4.71
C HIS A 233 -0.73 11.69 -5.21
N TYR A 234 -1.19 11.37 -6.42
CA TYR A 234 -0.87 10.11 -7.05
C TYR A 234 -0.82 10.25 -8.56
N SER A 235 -0.02 9.43 -9.22
CA SER A 235 -0.08 9.26 -10.67
C SER A 235 -0.70 7.91 -11.00
N ILE A 236 -1.57 7.88 -12.01
CA ILE A 236 -2.04 6.63 -12.61
C ILE A 236 -1.38 6.50 -13.97
N THR A 237 -0.71 5.37 -14.15
CA THR A 237 -0.19 4.90 -15.44
C THR A 237 -1.22 3.96 -16.03
N CYS A 238 -1.81 4.34 -17.16
CA CYS A 238 -2.55 3.44 -18.03
C CYS A 238 -1.58 2.73 -18.96
N SER A 239 -1.62 1.40 -19.05
CA SER A 239 -0.74 0.60 -19.94
C SER A 239 -1.52 -0.21 -20.96
N GLY A 240 -2.83 -0.04 -21.04
CA GLY A 240 -3.65 -0.70 -22.05
C GLY A 240 -5.13 -0.34 -21.94
N PRO A 241 -5.88 -0.50 -23.05
CA PRO A 241 -5.48 -1.20 -24.27
C PRO A 241 -4.62 -0.38 -25.25
N ASP A 242 -4.65 0.95 -25.16
CA ASP A 242 -3.88 1.85 -26.02
C ASP A 242 -2.45 2.07 -25.48
N PRO A 243 -1.58 2.79 -26.21
CA PRO A 243 -0.24 3.14 -25.73
C PRO A 243 -0.26 3.75 -24.34
N ALA A 244 0.79 3.47 -23.57
CA ALA A 244 0.83 3.83 -22.17
C ALA A 244 0.78 5.36 -21.97
N THR A 245 -0.05 5.79 -21.04
CA THR A 245 -0.21 7.20 -20.65
C THR A 245 -0.16 7.36 -19.15
N VAL A 246 0.29 8.52 -18.68
CA VAL A 246 0.39 8.83 -17.25
C VAL A 246 -0.39 10.09 -16.95
N THR A 247 -1.28 10.02 -15.97
CA THR A 247 -2.05 11.17 -15.48
C THR A 247 -1.76 11.38 -14.01
N ILE A 248 -1.54 12.63 -13.60
CA ILE A 248 -1.30 13.00 -12.20
C ILE A 248 -2.58 13.55 -11.61
N PHE A 249 -2.92 13.08 -10.43
CA PHE A 249 -4.09 13.44 -9.65
C PHE A 249 -3.65 14.01 -8.30
N LYS A 250 -4.49 14.89 -7.78
CA LYS A 250 -4.45 15.32 -6.40
C LYS A 250 -5.62 14.66 -5.68
N ASP A 251 -5.33 13.99 -4.58
CA ASP A 251 -6.36 13.54 -3.66
C ASP A 251 -6.95 14.77 -2.95
N LEU A 252 -8.25 15.00 -3.16
CA LEU A 252 -8.95 16.17 -2.65
C LEU A 252 -9.70 15.88 -1.35
N VAL A 253 -9.46 14.74 -0.70
CA VAL A 253 -10.15 14.37 0.53
C VAL A 253 -9.57 15.15 1.71
N THR A 254 -9.96 16.42 1.81
CA THR A 254 -10.02 17.18 3.06
C THR A 254 -11.46 17.67 3.17
N ASN A 255 -12.28 16.89 3.90
CA ASN A 255 -13.72 17.10 4.12
C ASN A 255 -14.62 16.98 2.89
N VAL A 256 -15.74 16.27 3.08
CA VAL A 256 -16.84 16.13 2.11
C VAL A 256 -17.17 17.49 1.49
N CYS A 257 -16.81 17.63 0.22
CA CYS A 257 -17.44 18.52 -0.73
C CYS A 257 -17.44 17.76 -2.05
N THR A 258 -18.58 17.17 -2.41
CA THR A 258 -18.80 16.63 -3.76
C THR A 258 -18.47 17.73 -4.78
N ARG A 259 -17.33 17.61 -5.47
CA ARG A 259 -17.09 18.34 -6.71
C ARG A 259 -17.25 17.38 -7.86
N THR A 260 -18.38 17.49 -8.54
CA THR A 260 -18.57 16.96 -9.89
C THR A 260 -17.58 17.64 -10.83
N TRP A 261 -16.73 16.84 -11.46
CA TRP A 261 -15.89 17.29 -12.56
C TRP A 261 -16.74 17.40 -13.84
N GLN A 262 -16.71 18.54 -14.51
CA GLN A 262 -17.17 18.67 -15.90
C GLN A 262 -15.94 18.73 -16.81
N PRO A 263 -15.89 17.94 -17.89
CA PRO A 263 -14.86 18.11 -18.92
C PRO A 263 -15.14 19.41 -19.69
N MET A 264 -14.13 20.29 -19.79
CA MET A 264 -14.13 21.35 -20.80
C MET A 264 -13.29 20.89 -21.99
N SER A 265 -13.91 20.83 -23.17
CA SER A 265 -13.19 20.66 -24.43
C SER A 265 -12.51 21.97 -24.82
N VAL A 266 -11.20 21.95 -25.02
CA VAL A 266 -10.49 23.04 -25.71
C VAL A 266 -9.90 22.46 -26.99
N GLN A 267 -10.34 22.97 -28.14
CA GLN A 267 -9.65 22.72 -29.41
C GLN A 267 -8.48 23.69 -29.55
N GLY A 268 -7.27 23.16 -29.70
CA GLY A 268 -6.07 23.93 -30.00
C GLY A 268 -4.84 23.04 -30.13
N SER A 269 -4.09 23.23 -31.21
CA SER A 269 -2.82 22.56 -31.48
C SER A 269 -1.67 23.30 -30.78
N GLY A 270 -1.08 22.71 -29.72
CA GLY A 270 0.14 23.23 -29.08
C GLY A 270 0.31 22.84 -27.62
N ASN A 271 1.57 22.61 -27.21
CA ASN A 271 2.01 21.88 -26.01
C ASN A 271 1.47 22.36 -24.64
N GLN A 272 1.15 21.36 -23.81
CA GLN A 272 1.07 21.30 -22.33
C GLN A 272 0.91 22.64 -21.57
N CYS A 273 -0.27 22.84 -20.97
CA CYS A 273 -0.48 23.81 -19.89
C CYS A 273 -0.90 23.06 -18.61
N LEU A 274 -0.14 23.27 -17.52
CA LEU A 274 -0.50 22.88 -16.15
C LEU A 274 -1.35 23.98 -15.52
N TYR A 275 -2.50 23.61 -14.93
CA TYR A 275 -3.33 24.51 -14.15
C TYR A 275 -3.16 24.20 -12.66
N LYS A 276 -2.93 25.24 -11.84
CA LYS A 276 -2.96 25.18 -10.37
C LYS A 276 -3.94 26.24 -9.89
N ASP A 277 -5.04 25.82 -9.29
CA ASP A 277 -5.92 26.71 -8.54
C ASP A 277 -6.02 26.21 -7.09
N LEU A 278 -5.87 27.13 -6.14
CA LEU A 278 -5.89 26.86 -4.71
C LEU A 278 -7.07 27.63 -4.14
N ALA A 279 -8.19 26.95 -3.91
CA ALA A 279 -9.35 27.54 -3.25
C ALA A 279 -9.58 26.82 -1.92
N THR A 280 -9.40 27.55 -0.82
CA THR A 280 -9.80 27.16 0.53
C THR A 280 -11.28 27.49 0.77
N ASN A 281 -12.03 26.46 1.21
CA ASN A 281 -13.36 26.44 1.86
C ASN A 281 -14.23 27.71 1.86
N VAL A 282 -15.37 27.69 1.16
CA VAL A 282 -16.72 28.09 1.63
C VAL A 282 -17.77 27.44 0.71
N CYS A 283 -18.79 26.80 1.29
CA CYS A 283 -20.00 26.35 0.58
C CYS A 283 -20.98 27.51 0.37
N THR A 284 -21.30 27.88 -0.87
CA THR A 284 -22.63 28.41 -1.27
C THR A 284 -22.80 28.46 -2.79
N ARG A 285 -23.78 27.68 -3.28
CA ARG A 285 -24.72 27.82 -4.44
C ARG A 285 -24.22 28.25 -5.84
N THR A 286 -24.52 27.35 -6.81
CA THR A 286 -24.86 27.48 -8.26
C THR A 286 -24.63 28.81 -8.99
N TRP A 287 -24.04 28.80 -10.22
CA TRP A 287 -24.47 29.55 -11.44
C TRP A 287 -23.71 29.14 -12.74
N GLN A 288 -24.26 29.54 -13.89
CA GLN A 288 -24.16 29.08 -15.31
C GLN A 288 -22.87 29.38 -16.13
N PRO A 289 -22.69 28.75 -17.33
CA PRO A 289 -21.49 28.88 -18.16
C PRO A 289 -21.45 30.15 -19.03
N MET A 290 -20.23 30.65 -19.32
CA MET A 290 -19.97 31.68 -20.34
C MET A 290 -18.84 31.23 -21.29
N PRO A 291 -18.98 31.39 -22.63
CA PRO A 291 -17.89 31.16 -23.57
C PRO A 291 -17.11 32.45 -23.82
N VAL A 292 -15.80 32.35 -24.02
CA VAL A 292 -15.00 33.46 -24.57
C VAL A 292 -14.03 32.92 -25.61
N GLN A 293 -14.10 33.46 -26.83
CA GLN A 293 -13.12 33.27 -27.89
C GLN A 293 -12.00 34.31 -27.78
N GLY A 294 -10.76 33.91 -28.07
CA GLY A 294 -9.66 34.86 -28.22
C GLY A 294 -8.35 34.20 -28.65
N SER A 295 -7.70 34.80 -29.65
CA SER A 295 -6.42 34.42 -30.25
C SER A 295 -5.26 35.23 -29.68
N GLY A 296 -4.13 34.60 -29.38
CA GLY A 296 -2.83 35.29 -29.29
C GLY A 296 -2.06 35.12 -27.98
N ASN A 297 -0.73 35.11 -28.12
CA ASN A 297 0.29 34.66 -27.17
C ASN A 297 0.44 35.49 -25.88
N GLN A 298 0.89 34.77 -24.84
CA GLN A 298 1.24 35.18 -23.47
C GLN A 298 0.06 35.28 -22.49
N CYS A 299 -0.14 34.21 -21.71
CA CYS A 299 -0.99 34.25 -20.52
C CYS A 299 -0.11 34.36 -19.27
N LEU A 300 -0.20 35.51 -18.62
CA LEU A 300 0.27 35.75 -17.25
C LEU A 300 -0.93 36.35 -16.53
N TYR A 301 -1.55 35.60 -15.61
CA TYR A 301 -2.61 36.15 -14.78
C TYR A 301 -2.48 35.67 -13.33
N LYS A 302 -2.51 36.66 -12.43
CA LYS A 302 -2.41 36.57 -10.98
C LYS A 302 -3.79 36.95 -10.43
N GLY A 303 -4.40 36.09 -9.62
CA GLY A 303 -5.64 36.38 -8.90
C GLY A 303 -5.44 36.16 -7.41
N LEU A 304 -5.61 37.23 -6.62
CA LEU A 304 -5.70 37.22 -5.16
C LEU A 304 -7.17 37.41 -4.80
N VAL A 305 -7.73 36.61 -3.88
CA VAL A 305 -9.01 36.96 -3.23
C VAL A 305 -8.91 36.75 -1.72
N THR A 306 -9.33 37.81 -1.02
CA THR A 306 -9.30 38.06 0.41
C THR A 306 -10.45 37.39 1.17
N ASN A 307 -10.18 36.98 2.41
CA ASN A 307 -11.17 36.66 3.43
C ASN A 307 -12.27 37.73 3.49
N VAL A 308 -13.53 37.31 3.46
CA VAL A 308 -14.67 38.11 3.93
C VAL A 308 -15.51 37.21 4.83
N SER A 309 -15.35 37.40 6.14
CA SER A 309 -16.33 36.97 7.12
C SER A 309 -17.60 37.78 6.92
N THR A 310 -18.75 37.11 6.84
CA THR A 310 -20.03 37.74 7.17
C THR A 310 -20.73 36.90 8.23
N ARG A 311 -21.07 37.60 9.30
CA ARG A 311 -21.85 37.15 10.44
C ARG A 311 -23.31 37.45 10.11
N THR A 312 -24.17 36.43 10.15
CA THR A 312 -25.60 36.54 10.48
C THR A 312 -26.06 35.21 11.01
#